data_AF-A0AAJ5VUT5-F1
#
_entry.id   AF-A0AAJ5VUT5-F1
#
_cell.length_a   1.000
_cell.length_b   1.000
_cell.length_c   1.000
_cell.angle_alpha   90.00
_cell.angle_beta   90.00
_cell.angle_gamma   90.00
#
_symmetry.space_group_name_H-M   'P 1'
#
loop_
_entity.id
_entity.type
_entity.pdbx_description
1 polymer ?
#
loop_
_entity_poly.entity_id
_entity_poly.type
_entity_poly.pdbx_seq_one_letter_code
_entity_poly.pdbx_strand_id
1 'polypeptide(L)'
;MIRRDALLLGFSAAFAISLPALAQSRTLTPEEQQLVGEIDAHNSAIRTMVGRFLQIDTSGGRTEGTFFLERPDKVAFRYNPPSREEIVSIGRGFYVLNRRDETYYAYPQDSIPLRQFLGDKVQLLSAKVVDIVMSDGFMSVTIIDETVAGTVQVSLVFDTDTKELAQWSLVEPSGAELTFSLYDVEKDVQIPRAFFSIPATFKPLEQ
;
A
#
# COMPACT_ATOMS: atom_id res chain seq x y z
N MET A 1 -6.13 74.53 -15.45
CA MET A 1 -5.40 73.27 -15.25
C MET A 1 -5.52 72.89 -13.78
N ILE A 2 -6.42 71.96 -13.48
CA ILE A 2 -6.95 71.70 -12.13
C ILE A 2 -6.26 70.49 -11.50
N ARG A 3 -6.04 70.60 -10.18
CA ARG A 3 -5.35 69.69 -9.25
C ARG A 3 -5.96 68.27 -9.24
N ARG A 4 -5.10 67.26 -9.04
CA ARG A 4 -5.47 65.85 -8.87
C ARG A 4 -5.56 65.53 -7.37
N ASP A 5 -6.77 65.37 -6.87
CA ASP A 5 -7.11 64.70 -5.61
C ASP A 5 -7.99 63.49 -5.94
N ALA A 6 -7.64 62.30 -5.43
CA ALA A 6 -8.52 61.16 -5.13
C ALA A 6 -7.64 60.01 -4.58
N LEU A 7 -7.56 59.83 -3.26
CA LEU A 7 -8.44 59.01 -2.41
C LEU A 7 -8.28 57.48 -2.60
N LEU A 8 -7.65 56.90 -1.58
CA LEU A 8 -7.57 55.48 -1.25
C LEU A 8 -8.98 54.91 -0.96
N LEU A 9 -9.29 53.75 -1.53
CA LEU A 9 -10.25 52.81 -0.95
C LEU A 9 -9.66 51.41 -1.07
N GLY A 10 -9.29 50.86 0.09
CA GLY A 10 -8.74 49.52 0.24
C GLY A 10 -9.80 48.45 0.05
N PHE A 11 -9.39 47.33 -0.54
CA PHE A 11 -10.12 46.08 -0.49
C PHE A 11 -9.17 45.04 0.12
N SER A 12 -9.19 44.92 1.46
CA SER A 12 -8.56 43.79 2.14
C SER A 12 -9.40 42.56 1.86
N ALA A 13 -9.02 41.77 0.87
CA ALA A 13 -9.54 40.43 0.69
C ALA A 13 -9.05 39.58 1.87
N ALA A 14 -9.93 39.35 2.85
CA ALA A 14 -9.71 38.35 3.88
C ALA A 14 -9.75 36.97 3.21
N PHE A 15 -8.59 36.42 2.87
CA PHE A 15 -8.45 34.99 2.60
C PHE A 15 -8.79 34.26 3.91
N ALA A 16 -9.96 33.63 3.94
CA ALA A 16 -10.24 32.62 4.93
C ALA A 16 -9.24 31.48 4.69
N ILE A 17 -8.27 31.35 5.60
CA ILE A 17 -7.39 30.19 5.65
C ILE A 17 -8.29 29.03 6.09
N SER A 18 -8.76 28.24 5.14
CA SER A 18 -9.34 26.93 5.42
C SER A 18 -8.25 26.09 6.07
N LEU A 19 -8.28 26.00 7.40
CA LEU A 19 -7.45 25.05 8.12
C LEU A 19 -7.77 23.65 7.56
N PRO A 20 -6.77 22.82 7.24
CA PRO A 20 -7.03 21.42 6.94
C PRO A 20 -7.78 20.86 8.15
N ALA A 21 -8.93 20.23 7.90
CA ALA A 21 -9.68 19.53 8.93
C ALA A 21 -8.71 18.56 9.59
N LEU A 22 -8.31 18.88 10.81
CA LEU A 22 -7.54 17.98 11.65
C LEU A 22 -8.29 16.65 11.63
N ALA A 23 -7.64 15.60 11.14
CA ALA A 23 -8.14 14.24 11.21
C ALA A 23 -8.64 14.02 12.63
N GLN A 24 -9.96 14.07 12.81
CA GLN A 24 -10.56 13.81 14.09
C GLN A 24 -10.30 12.33 14.32
N SER A 25 -9.58 12.01 15.39
CA SER A 25 -9.41 10.64 15.86
C SER A 25 -10.81 10.10 16.20
N ARG A 26 -11.49 9.59 15.18
CA ARG A 26 -12.80 9.00 15.28
C ARG A 26 -12.64 7.71 16.07
N THR A 27 -13.43 7.57 17.13
CA THR A 27 -13.56 6.27 17.80
C THR A 27 -14.33 5.35 16.86
N LEU A 28 -13.77 4.18 16.56
CA LEU A 28 -14.42 3.18 15.71
C LEU A 28 -15.72 2.69 16.35
N THR A 29 -16.76 2.50 15.56
CA THR A 29 -18.01 1.93 16.07
C THR A 29 -17.81 0.46 16.43
N PRO A 30 -18.67 -0.13 17.29
CA PRO A 30 -18.60 -1.56 17.59
C PRO A 30 -18.68 -2.44 16.34
N GLU A 31 -19.47 -2.04 15.34
CA GLU A 31 -19.63 -2.75 14.07
C GLU A 31 -18.34 -2.73 13.25
N GLU A 32 -17.67 -1.57 13.18
CA GLU A 32 -16.37 -1.44 12.50
C GLU A 32 -15.30 -2.30 13.18
N GLN A 33 -15.23 -2.25 14.52
CA GLN A 33 -14.28 -3.06 15.27
C GLN A 33 -14.51 -4.56 15.07
N GLN A 34 -15.78 -4.98 15.06
CA GLN A 34 -16.14 -6.37 14.79
C GLN A 34 -15.69 -6.78 13.38
N LEU A 35 -16.02 -6.00 12.36
CA LEU A 35 -15.69 -6.31 10.97
C LEU A 35 -14.17 -6.35 10.74
N VAL A 36 -13.43 -5.40 11.34
CA VAL A 36 -11.96 -5.42 11.31
C VAL A 36 -11.43 -6.70 11.97
N GLY A 37 -11.99 -7.12 13.10
CA GLY A 37 -11.62 -8.38 13.75
C GLY A 37 -11.89 -9.61 12.89
N GLU A 38 -12.99 -9.63 12.16
CA GLU A 38 -13.32 -10.70 11.20
C GLU A 38 -12.33 -10.73 10.02
N ILE A 39 -11.95 -9.56 9.50
CA ILE A 39 -10.92 -9.42 8.44
C ILE A 39 -9.56 -9.89 8.92
N ASP A 40 -9.14 -9.45 10.11
CA ASP A 40 -7.90 -9.87 10.74
C ASP A 40 -7.87 -11.40 10.89
N ALA A 41 -8.94 -12.00 11.41
CA ALA A 41 -9.05 -13.44 11.59
C ALA A 41 -9.02 -14.21 10.24
N HIS A 42 -9.80 -13.76 9.26
CA HIS A 42 -9.85 -14.38 7.93
C HIS A 42 -8.48 -14.36 7.24
N ASN A 43 -7.85 -13.18 7.15
CA ASN A 43 -6.59 -13.03 6.40
C ASN A 43 -5.39 -13.66 7.13
N SER A 44 -5.46 -13.78 8.46
CA SER A 44 -4.47 -14.53 9.25
C SER A 44 -4.55 -16.04 9.04
N ALA A 45 -5.73 -16.58 8.65
CA ALA A 45 -5.89 -18.00 8.37
C ALA A 45 -5.26 -18.42 7.04
N ILE A 46 -5.12 -17.49 6.09
CA ILE A 46 -4.55 -17.75 4.76
C ILE A 46 -3.04 -17.97 4.90
N ARG A 47 -2.59 -19.21 4.72
CA ARG A 47 -1.16 -19.57 4.84
C ARG A 47 -0.41 -19.49 3.54
N THR A 48 -1.06 -19.82 2.44
CA THR A 48 -0.49 -19.72 1.09
C THR A 48 -1.55 -19.16 0.15
N MET A 49 -1.13 -18.30 -0.77
CA MET A 49 -1.98 -17.85 -1.86
C MET A 49 -1.15 -17.48 -3.09
N VAL A 50 -1.74 -17.73 -4.25
CA VAL A 50 -1.23 -17.32 -5.56
C VAL A 50 -2.35 -16.61 -6.29
N GLY A 51 -2.02 -15.56 -7.02
CA GLY A 51 -3.01 -14.90 -7.86
C GLY A 51 -2.37 -13.90 -8.79
N ARG A 52 -3.21 -13.15 -9.47
CA ARG A 52 -2.83 -12.10 -10.39
C ARG A 52 -2.90 -10.75 -9.68
N PHE A 53 -2.09 -9.81 -10.15
CA PHE A 53 -2.22 -8.42 -9.73
C PHE A 53 -2.23 -7.47 -10.92
N LEU A 54 -2.91 -6.35 -10.75
CA LEU A 54 -2.86 -5.18 -11.63
C LEU A 54 -2.40 -3.99 -10.81
N GLN A 55 -1.28 -3.40 -11.20
CA GLN A 55 -0.78 -2.13 -10.70
C GLN A 55 -1.19 -1.01 -11.65
N ILE A 56 -1.66 0.10 -11.08
CA ILE A 56 -1.93 1.36 -11.75
C ILE A 56 -1.07 2.44 -11.09
N ASP A 57 -0.28 3.16 -11.88
CA ASP A 57 0.51 4.30 -11.40
C ASP A 57 -0.23 5.64 -11.54
N THR A 58 0.37 6.72 -11.03
CA THR A 58 -0.19 8.08 -11.03
C THR A 58 -0.43 8.62 -12.44
N SER A 59 0.28 8.11 -13.45
CA SER A 59 0.11 8.48 -14.86
C SER A 59 -0.96 7.62 -15.55
N GLY A 60 -1.59 6.68 -14.82
CA GLY A 60 -2.53 5.69 -15.36
C GLY A 60 -1.84 4.52 -16.05
N GLY A 61 -0.52 4.38 -15.94
CA GLY A 61 0.24 3.27 -16.46
C GLY A 61 -0.20 1.96 -15.80
N ARG A 62 -0.47 0.93 -16.60
CA ARG A 62 -1.00 -0.35 -16.15
C ARG A 62 0.07 -1.42 -16.28
N THR A 63 0.34 -2.10 -15.18
CA THR A 63 1.32 -3.18 -15.14
C THR A 63 0.75 -4.38 -14.42
N GLU A 64 0.87 -5.55 -15.00
CA GLU A 64 0.30 -6.78 -14.43
C GLU A 64 1.36 -7.80 -14.09
N GLY A 65 0.98 -8.75 -13.25
CA GLY A 65 1.85 -9.86 -12.91
C GLY A 65 1.16 -10.96 -12.13
N THR A 66 1.96 -11.81 -11.53
CA THR A 66 1.53 -12.88 -10.63
C THR A 66 2.19 -12.69 -9.29
N PHE A 67 1.43 -12.82 -8.21
CA PHE A 67 1.96 -12.77 -6.86
C PHE A 67 1.88 -14.13 -6.18
N PHE A 68 2.76 -14.33 -5.22
CA PHE A 68 2.88 -15.52 -4.40
C PHE A 68 3.02 -15.05 -2.96
N LEU A 69 2.26 -15.62 -2.04
CA LEU A 69 2.36 -15.36 -0.61
C LEU A 69 2.48 -16.69 0.12
N GLU A 70 3.45 -16.78 1.03
CA GLU A 70 3.56 -17.86 2.02
C GLU A 70 3.79 -17.20 3.38
N ARG A 71 2.81 -17.30 4.28
CA ARG A 71 2.95 -16.75 5.63
C ARG A 71 3.81 -17.66 6.51
N PRO A 72 4.60 -17.08 7.42
CA PRO A 72 4.85 -15.65 7.60
C PRO A 72 5.95 -15.11 6.65
N ASP A 73 5.89 -13.80 6.39
CA ASP A 73 7.00 -12.98 5.85
C ASP A 73 7.58 -13.39 4.49
N LYS A 74 6.86 -14.17 3.67
CA LYS A 74 7.28 -14.45 2.29
C LYS A 74 6.24 -13.96 1.29
N VAL A 75 6.67 -13.05 0.43
CA VAL A 75 5.87 -12.62 -0.72
C VAL A 75 6.77 -12.44 -1.93
N ALA A 76 6.25 -12.75 -3.11
CA ALA A 76 6.91 -12.46 -4.36
C ALA A 76 5.90 -11.88 -5.36
N PHE A 77 6.23 -10.78 -6.02
CA PHE A 77 5.46 -10.22 -7.13
C PHE A 77 6.31 -10.29 -8.39
N ARG A 78 5.83 -11.00 -9.40
CA ARG A 78 6.51 -11.16 -10.69
C ARG A 78 5.75 -10.44 -11.77
N TYR A 79 6.41 -9.46 -12.37
CA TYR A 79 5.82 -8.65 -13.42
C TYR A 79 5.79 -9.43 -14.74
N ASN A 80 4.72 -9.25 -15.51
CA ASN A 80 4.60 -9.84 -16.85
C ASN A 80 5.55 -9.14 -17.85
N PRO A 81 5.94 -9.82 -18.94
CA PRO A 81 6.66 -9.18 -20.03
C PRO A 81 5.95 -7.92 -20.55
N PRO A 82 6.68 -6.88 -20.99
CA PRO A 82 8.14 -6.86 -21.20
C PRO A 82 8.96 -6.59 -19.93
N SER A 83 8.32 -6.29 -18.80
CA SER A 83 9.04 -6.13 -17.54
C SER A 83 9.69 -7.45 -17.13
N ARG A 84 10.86 -7.32 -16.50
CA ARG A 84 11.63 -8.43 -15.91
C ARG A 84 11.86 -8.18 -14.43
N GLU A 85 11.04 -7.31 -13.84
CA GLU A 85 11.11 -6.97 -12.43
C GLU A 85 10.40 -8.03 -11.60
N GLU A 86 10.97 -8.27 -10.43
CA GLU A 86 10.38 -9.13 -9.42
C GLU A 86 10.64 -8.54 -8.05
N ILE A 87 9.60 -8.37 -7.26
CA ILE A 87 9.69 -7.98 -5.87
C ILE A 87 9.69 -9.25 -5.04
N VAL A 88 10.63 -9.39 -4.11
CA VAL A 88 10.73 -10.52 -3.20
C VAL A 88 10.90 -10.00 -1.78
N SER A 89 10.05 -10.45 -0.86
CA SER A 89 10.27 -10.31 0.57
C SER A 89 10.44 -11.67 1.21
N ILE A 90 11.47 -11.82 2.04
CA ILE A 90 11.79 -13.05 2.76
C ILE A 90 12.24 -12.66 4.17
N GLY A 91 11.46 -13.03 5.18
CA GLY A 91 11.74 -12.65 6.55
C GLY A 91 11.74 -11.13 6.71
N ARG A 92 12.88 -10.55 7.11
CA ARG A 92 13.03 -9.10 7.30
C ARG A 92 13.45 -8.32 6.05
N GLY A 93 13.84 -9.00 4.98
CA GLY A 93 14.33 -8.36 3.75
C GLY A 93 13.23 -8.06 2.74
N PHE A 94 13.45 -7.03 1.93
CA PHE A 94 12.62 -6.68 0.77
C PHE A 94 13.53 -6.24 -0.36
N TYR A 95 13.32 -6.86 -1.51
CA TYR A 95 14.25 -6.80 -2.62
C TYR A 95 13.48 -6.57 -3.91
N VAL A 96 13.97 -5.65 -4.73
CA VAL A 96 13.50 -5.46 -6.10
C VAL A 96 14.58 -5.99 -7.02
N LEU A 97 14.26 -7.08 -7.72
CA LEU A 97 15.15 -7.80 -8.61
C LEU A 97 14.86 -7.40 -10.05
N ASN A 98 15.91 -7.24 -10.84
CA ASN A 98 15.83 -7.17 -12.29
C ASN A 98 16.41 -8.47 -12.87
N ARG A 99 15.54 -9.32 -13.42
CA ARG A 99 15.91 -10.62 -13.98
C ARG A 99 16.70 -10.53 -15.28
N ARG A 100 16.69 -9.38 -15.96
CA ARG A 100 17.48 -9.15 -17.19
C ARG A 100 18.94 -8.93 -16.85
N ASP A 101 19.16 -8.05 -15.88
CA ASP A 101 20.49 -7.54 -15.55
C ASP A 101 21.13 -8.33 -14.42
N GLU A 102 20.39 -9.28 -13.83
CA GLU A 102 20.78 -10.07 -12.66
C GLU A 102 21.22 -9.17 -11.51
N THR A 103 20.43 -8.13 -11.25
CA THR A 103 20.68 -7.17 -10.17
C THR A 103 19.53 -7.17 -9.18
N TYR A 104 19.81 -6.72 -7.96
CA TYR A 104 18.77 -6.44 -6.98
C TYR A 104 19.08 -5.19 -6.18
N TYR A 105 18.03 -4.50 -5.75
CA TYR A 105 18.10 -3.44 -4.76
C TYR A 105 17.45 -3.91 -3.46
N ALA A 106 18.11 -3.71 -2.32
CA ALA A 106 17.60 -4.06 -1.00
C ALA A 106 17.07 -2.82 -0.29
N TYR A 107 15.77 -2.81 0.03
CA TYR A 107 15.17 -1.71 0.77
C TYR A 107 15.43 -1.88 2.28
N PRO A 108 15.70 -0.77 3.00
CA PRO A 108 15.65 -0.78 4.46
C PRO A 108 14.27 -1.24 4.92
N GLN A 109 14.23 -2.10 5.94
CA GLN A 109 12.99 -2.70 6.40
C GLN A 109 11.95 -1.67 6.85
N ASP A 110 12.39 -0.58 7.47
CA ASP A 110 11.51 0.46 8.02
C ASP A 110 10.91 1.37 6.92
N SER A 111 11.10 1.01 5.65
CA SER A 111 10.58 1.75 4.49
C SER A 111 9.45 1.02 3.76
N ILE A 112 8.96 -0.11 4.27
CA ILE A 112 7.96 -0.95 3.58
C ILE A 112 6.59 -0.81 4.27
N PRO A 113 5.65 -0.03 3.73
CA PRO A 113 4.46 0.42 4.46
C PRO A 113 3.43 -0.70 4.76
N LEU A 114 3.54 -1.82 4.03
CA LEU A 114 2.61 -2.95 4.08
C LEU A 114 3.11 -4.15 4.88
N ARG A 115 4.24 -4.02 5.57
CA ARG A 115 4.89 -5.16 6.24
C ARG A 115 3.98 -5.84 7.27
N GLN A 116 3.17 -5.08 7.99
CA GLN A 116 2.21 -5.62 8.96
C GLN A 116 1.18 -6.59 8.34
N PHE A 117 0.85 -6.43 7.06
CA PHE A 117 -0.07 -7.33 6.38
C PHE A 117 0.61 -8.62 5.92
N LEU A 118 1.94 -8.72 5.95
CA LEU A 118 2.73 -9.89 5.53
C LEU A 118 3.16 -10.80 6.69
N GLY A 119 2.95 -10.37 7.94
CA GLY A 119 3.32 -11.13 9.13
C GLY A 119 2.52 -12.43 9.33
N ASP A 120 2.78 -13.13 10.43
CA ASP A 120 2.04 -14.36 10.79
C ASP A 120 0.54 -14.08 11.03
N LYS A 121 0.23 -12.92 11.60
CA LYS A 121 -1.13 -12.45 11.86
C LYS A 121 -1.33 -11.06 11.28
N VAL A 122 -2.46 -10.87 10.63
CA VAL A 122 -2.96 -9.55 10.21
C VAL A 122 -3.62 -8.90 11.41
N GLN A 123 -3.22 -7.66 11.72
CA GLN A 123 -3.74 -6.86 12.82
C GLN A 123 -3.86 -5.41 12.36
N LEU A 124 -4.94 -5.06 11.66
CA LEU A 124 -5.10 -3.76 11.03
C LEU A 124 -5.06 -2.60 12.04
N LEU A 125 -5.63 -2.80 13.23
CA LEU A 125 -5.67 -1.78 14.29
C LEU A 125 -4.35 -1.64 15.08
N SER A 126 -3.33 -2.45 14.76
CA SER A 126 -2.00 -2.28 15.36
C SER A 126 -1.21 -1.12 14.73
N ALA A 127 -1.59 -0.68 13.53
CA ALA A 127 -1.05 0.51 12.90
C ALA A 127 -1.82 1.78 13.29
N LYS A 128 -1.23 2.92 12.90
CA LYS A 128 -1.87 4.22 12.98
C LYS A 128 -2.95 4.34 11.91
N VAL A 129 -4.13 3.81 12.21
CA VAL A 129 -5.34 3.98 11.40
C VAL A 129 -5.80 5.43 11.51
N VAL A 130 -5.98 6.07 10.35
CA VAL A 130 -6.43 7.46 10.25
C VAL A 130 -7.82 7.60 9.68
N ASP A 131 -8.31 6.60 8.96
CA ASP A 131 -9.66 6.60 8.42
C ASP A 131 -10.18 5.17 8.22
N ILE A 132 -11.50 4.99 8.39
CA ILE A 132 -12.23 3.79 8.00
C ILE A 132 -13.50 4.24 7.29
N VAL A 133 -13.69 3.75 6.07
CA VAL A 133 -14.84 4.08 5.22
C VAL A 133 -15.50 2.78 4.78
N MET A 134 -16.81 2.69 5.00
CA MET A 134 -17.65 1.61 4.47
C MET A 134 -18.45 2.13 3.28
N SER A 135 -18.41 1.42 2.15
CA SER A 135 -19.15 1.79 0.94
C SER A 135 -19.40 0.56 0.07
N ASP A 136 -20.65 0.38 -0.40
CA ASP A 136 -21.02 -0.59 -1.43
C ASP A 136 -20.42 -2.01 -1.27
N GLY A 137 -20.49 -2.59 -0.07
CA GLY A 137 -19.95 -3.93 0.19
C GLY A 137 -18.43 -3.98 0.37
N PHE A 138 -17.78 -2.82 0.52
CA PHE A 138 -16.36 -2.71 0.82
C PHE A 138 -16.11 -1.93 2.10
N MET A 139 -15.01 -2.28 2.78
CA MET A 139 -14.42 -1.51 3.87
C MET A 139 -13.01 -1.07 3.47
N SER A 140 -12.78 0.23 3.43
CA SER A 140 -11.46 0.82 3.25
C SER A 140 -10.88 1.18 4.62
N VAL A 141 -9.67 0.70 4.90
CA VAL A 141 -8.89 1.07 6.09
C VAL A 141 -7.66 1.83 5.65
N THR A 142 -7.57 3.09 6.07
CA THR A 142 -6.44 3.96 5.74
C THR A 142 -5.51 4.06 6.94
N ILE A 143 -4.24 3.75 6.71
CA ILE A 143 -3.17 3.83 7.70
C ILE A 143 -2.11 4.82 7.23
N ILE A 144 -1.38 5.38 8.20
CA ILE A 144 -0.19 6.19 7.92
C ILE A 144 1.03 5.50 8.52
N ASP A 145 2.10 5.46 7.74
CA ASP A 145 3.41 4.98 8.16
C ASP A 145 4.48 6.08 7.98
N GLU A 146 5.46 6.11 8.88
CA GLU A 146 6.58 7.05 8.85
C GLU A 146 7.83 6.33 8.35
N THR A 147 8.19 6.56 7.09
CA THR A 147 9.38 5.97 6.48
C THR A 147 10.54 6.95 6.46
N VAL A 148 11.74 6.47 6.16
CA VAL A 148 12.93 7.33 5.94
C VAL A 148 12.71 8.34 4.80
N ALA A 149 11.87 8.01 3.81
CA ALA A 149 11.53 8.88 2.69
C ALA A 149 10.45 9.93 3.04
N GLY A 150 9.76 9.77 4.18
CA GLY A 150 8.67 10.62 4.63
C GLY A 150 7.39 9.83 4.96
N THR A 151 6.32 10.57 5.23
CA THR A 151 5.00 10.02 5.54
C THR A 151 4.34 9.41 4.32
N VAL A 152 4.01 8.13 4.40
CA VAL A 152 3.25 7.42 3.37
C VAL A 152 1.85 7.11 3.89
N GLN A 153 0.87 7.13 3.00
CA GLN A 153 -0.49 6.70 3.31
C GLN A 153 -0.80 5.43 2.55
N VAL A 154 -1.36 4.44 3.23
CA VAL A 154 -1.80 3.19 2.62
C VAL A 154 -3.28 3.01 2.86
N SER A 155 -4.04 2.75 1.80
CA SER A 155 -5.45 2.43 1.89
C SER A 155 -5.66 0.97 1.49
N LEU A 156 -6.23 0.18 2.39
CA LEU A 156 -6.52 -1.25 2.19
C LEU A 156 -8.02 -1.42 2.00
N VAL A 157 -8.44 -2.01 0.88
CA VAL A 157 -9.85 -2.20 0.55
C VAL A 157 -10.20 -3.68 0.64
N PHE A 158 -11.12 -3.99 1.54
CA PHE A 158 -11.61 -5.34 1.80
C PHE A 158 -13.05 -5.50 1.34
N ASP A 159 -13.36 -6.64 0.75
CA ASP A 159 -14.73 -7.06 0.49
C ASP A 159 -15.39 -7.45 1.84
N THR A 160 -16.55 -6.88 2.14
CA THR A 160 -17.19 -7.08 3.45
C THR A 160 -17.86 -8.44 3.58
N ASP A 161 -18.11 -9.16 2.51
CA ASP A 161 -18.71 -10.50 2.55
C ASP A 161 -17.62 -11.56 2.67
N THR A 162 -16.66 -11.54 1.75
CA THR A 162 -15.56 -12.52 1.70
C THR A 162 -14.45 -12.24 2.70
N LYS A 163 -14.34 -10.99 3.18
CA LYS A 163 -13.26 -10.48 4.04
C LYS A 163 -11.89 -10.44 3.36
N GLU A 164 -11.83 -10.64 2.05
CA GLU A 164 -10.59 -10.68 1.28
C GLU A 164 -10.09 -9.27 0.94
N LEU A 165 -8.76 -9.12 0.87
CA LEU A 165 -8.14 -7.91 0.35
C LEU A 165 -8.35 -7.85 -1.18
N ALA A 166 -9.17 -6.90 -1.64
CA ALA A 166 -9.43 -6.68 -3.05
C ALA A 166 -8.38 -5.76 -3.69
N GLN A 167 -7.98 -4.72 -2.97
CA GLN A 167 -7.09 -3.68 -3.48
C GLN A 167 -6.32 -3.01 -2.34
N TRP A 168 -5.14 -2.50 -2.64
CA TRP A 168 -4.51 -1.47 -1.84
C TRP A 168 -3.98 -0.33 -2.69
N SER A 169 -3.92 0.87 -2.10
CA SER A 169 -3.18 1.99 -2.67
C SER A 169 -2.10 2.49 -1.72
N LEU A 170 -1.01 2.99 -2.28
CA LEU A 170 0.10 3.63 -1.59
C LEU A 170 0.26 5.03 -2.16
N VAL A 171 0.17 6.03 -1.29
CA VAL A 171 0.47 7.43 -1.62
C VAL A 171 1.79 7.80 -0.93
N GLU A 172 2.77 8.17 -1.76
CA GLU A 172 4.09 8.61 -1.33
C GLU A 172 4.11 10.08 -0.87
N PRO A 173 5.15 10.53 -0.14
CA PRO A 173 5.30 11.94 0.26
C PRO A 173 5.33 12.91 -0.92
N SER A 174 5.75 12.43 -2.09
CA SER A 174 5.75 13.18 -3.35
C SER A 174 4.35 13.46 -3.91
N GLY A 175 3.33 12.77 -3.41
CA GLY A 175 1.97 12.73 -3.96
C GLY A 175 1.79 11.68 -5.05
N ALA A 176 2.83 10.92 -5.40
CA ALA A 176 2.68 9.78 -6.29
C ALA A 176 1.81 8.69 -5.63
N GLU A 177 0.83 8.20 -6.39
CA GLU A 177 -0.05 7.11 -6.00
C GLU A 177 0.20 5.87 -6.86
N LEU A 178 0.29 4.71 -6.20
CA LEU A 178 0.28 3.39 -6.79
C LEU A 178 -0.90 2.60 -6.25
N THR A 179 -1.74 2.07 -7.12
CA THR A 179 -2.86 1.20 -6.76
C THR A 179 -2.57 -0.22 -7.25
N PHE A 180 -2.86 -1.22 -6.43
CA PHE A 180 -2.71 -2.63 -6.74
C PHE A 180 -4.01 -3.37 -6.45
N SER A 181 -4.56 -4.04 -7.46
CA SER A 181 -5.74 -4.90 -7.32
C SER A 181 -5.34 -6.36 -7.44
N LEU A 182 -5.92 -7.24 -6.61
CA LEU A 182 -5.70 -8.68 -6.66
C LEU A 182 -6.90 -9.39 -7.29
N TYR A 183 -6.63 -10.39 -8.13
CA TYR A 183 -7.68 -11.18 -8.78
C TYR A 183 -7.18 -12.58 -9.10
N ASP A 184 -8.10 -13.48 -9.45
CA ASP A 184 -7.82 -14.91 -9.72
C ASP A 184 -7.00 -15.56 -8.60
N VAL A 185 -7.42 -15.33 -7.34
CA VAL A 185 -6.69 -15.79 -6.16
C VAL A 185 -7.05 -17.23 -5.82
N GLU A 186 -6.04 -18.08 -5.73
CA GLU A 186 -6.10 -19.43 -5.21
C GLU A 186 -5.37 -19.51 -3.87
N LYS A 187 -6.00 -20.12 -2.86
CA LYS A 187 -5.46 -20.26 -1.50
C LYS A 187 -5.08 -21.72 -1.24
N ASP A 188 -4.27 -21.95 -0.21
CA ASP A 188 -3.86 -23.29 0.24
C ASP A 188 -3.13 -24.12 -0.82
N VAL A 189 -2.35 -23.42 -1.66
CA VAL A 189 -1.57 -23.99 -2.75
C VAL A 189 -0.11 -24.23 -2.35
N GLN A 190 0.49 -25.30 -2.87
CA GLN A 190 1.90 -25.57 -2.64
C GLN A 190 2.78 -24.67 -3.52
N ILE A 191 3.55 -23.78 -2.89
CA ILE A 191 4.47 -22.88 -3.59
C ILE A 191 5.91 -23.41 -3.46
N PRO A 192 6.65 -23.57 -4.57
CA PRO A 192 8.05 -23.98 -4.48
C PRO A 192 8.90 -22.94 -3.74
N ARG A 193 9.71 -23.37 -2.77
CA ARG A 193 10.55 -22.46 -1.96
C ARG A 193 11.46 -21.55 -2.78
N ALA A 194 11.90 -22.02 -3.95
CA ALA A 194 12.72 -21.24 -4.88
C ALA A 194 12.04 -19.95 -5.36
N PHE A 195 10.71 -19.83 -5.22
CA PHE A 195 9.98 -18.64 -5.63
C PHE A 195 10.21 -17.47 -4.69
N PHE A 196 10.58 -17.75 -3.44
CA PHE A 196 10.94 -16.77 -2.42
C PHE A 196 12.46 -16.78 -2.22
N SER A 197 13.23 -16.71 -3.30
CA SER A 197 14.69 -16.70 -3.21
C SER A 197 15.32 -15.76 -4.23
N ILE A 198 16.42 -15.15 -3.83
CA ILE A 198 17.28 -14.38 -4.72
C ILE A 198 18.36 -15.34 -5.22
N PRO A 199 18.51 -15.55 -6.54
CA PRO A 199 19.57 -16.39 -7.06
C PRO A 199 20.94 -15.83 -6.69
N ALA A 200 21.88 -16.71 -6.33
CA ALA A 200 23.24 -16.31 -5.91
C ALA A 200 24.06 -15.59 -7.00
N THR A 201 23.60 -15.63 -8.26
CA THR A 201 24.23 -14.89 -9.37
C THR A 201 23.89 -13.40 -9.35
N PHE A 202 22.84 -13.00 -8.62
CA PHE A 202 22.37 -11.62 -8.63
C PHE A 202 23.28 -10.72 -7.82
N LYS A 203 23.55 -9.52 -8.36
CA LYS A 203 24.43 -8.52 -7.75
C LYS A 203 23.63 -7.40 -7.08
N PRO A 204 24.03 -6.93 -5.89
CA PRO A 204 23.41 -5.76 -5.29
C PRO A 204 23.71 -4.51 -6.12
N LEU A 205 22.73 -3.63 -6.25
CA LEU A 205 22.94 -2.24 -6.67
C LEU A 205 23.40 -1.44 -5.45
N GLU A 206 24.53 -0.75 -5.56
CA GLU A 206 25.00 0.17 -4.52
C GLU A 206 24.10 1.42 -4.49
N GLN A 207 23.89 1.98 -3.29
CA GLN A 207 23.12 3.21 -3.05
C GLN A 207 23.91 4.46 -3.44
#